data_AF-A0A3M1QK71-F1
#
_entry.id   AF-A0A3M1QK71-F1
#
_cell.length_a   1.000
_cell.length_b   1.000
_cell.length_c   1.000
_cell.angle_alpha   90.00
_cell.angle_beta   90.00
_cell.angle_gamma   90.00
#
_symmetry.space_group_name_H-M   'P 1'
#
loop_
_entity.id
_entity.type
_entity.pdbx_description
1 polymer ?
#
loop_
_entity_poly.entity_id
_entity_poly.type
_entity_poly.pdbx_seq_one_letter_code
_entity_poly.pdbx_strand_id
1 'polypeptide(L)'
;MIRLMKTLLMVVVVFTLILVVQGLQMTSHAAPVSQATSCVVDVALVLDGSGSINSQEFDIVQEFTTGVIENLPLGPTDARVGVIQFANFAREEIPFGNDRNTLVNGIRSIQQLGGGTNIRAALEAGAAAFPDPNRSRVIVLMTDGVPDPEDPGLPDVAAGIKDRGTAIFTVGVGDGIDPALLRTLSSDPDDRFAFISSDFNALNNLVSNIIEVCDIVPNEITDIVFDDANQNGIQDPGEEPLVDIPVELLNADTQELVAMTQTDNTGRFVFNVPAGNYVINVVLPEDLDATVETVQMVEIEAGTVGEKIDLSGTRVTSQGGQGDVIICQNVEGMCVVIIASDENLAPLISQLVELGIQNVVVTPPPQEATPPQEMAASIRQWASGAEATSFNLSTESPQRIIGEPDTTDCRGRNGDGAWFSDSRTGQDAVTVTFDQIVIPEEVNIYQTWAPGSITSVSLILADSGDEVVIPNSDDPSQVCPHVFNLNIKDRIPNPSAIMGIRIELDQSIVGDWNGIDAVELVGIPR
;
A
#
# COMPACT_ATOMS: atom_id res chain seq x y z
N MET A 1 -61.24 44.03 -25.67
CA MET A 1 -60.77 43.98 -24.28
C MET A 1 -60.34 42.59 -23.83
N ILE A 2 -61.19 41.56 -23.88
CA ILE A 2 -60.87 40.21 -23.35
C ILE A 2 -59.67 39.53 -24.04
N ARG A 3 -59.52 39.68 -25.37
CA ARG A 3 -58.33 39.19 -26.10
C ARG A 3 -57.04 39.88 -25.65
N LEU A 4 -57.08 41.20 -25.44
CA LEU A 4 -55.93 42.00 -25.03
C LEU A 4 -55.51 41.67 -23.58
N MET A 5 -56.48 41.41 -22.69
CA MET A 5 -56.23 40.95 -21.32
C MET A 5 -55.62 39.54 -21.27
N LYS A 6 -56.04 38.61 -22.14
CA LYS A 6 -55.45 37.27 -22.21
C LYS A 6 -54.01 37.31 -22.73
N THR A 7 -53.73 38.14 -23.74
CA THR A 7 -52.36 38.31 -24.24
C THR A 7 -51.48 38.98 -23.20
N LEU A 8 -51.99 39.99 -22.48
CA LEU A 8 -51.23 40.66 -21.41
C LEU A 8 -50.97 39.73 -20.22
N LEU A 9 -51.96 38.94 -19.80
CA LEU A 9 -51.81 37.97 -18.72
C LEU A 9 -50.82 36.86 -19.10
N MET A 10 -50.85 36.39 -20.35
CA MET A 10 -49.91 35.38 -20.84
C MET A 10 -48.49 35.94 -20.96
N VAL A 11 -48.31 37.19 -21.39
CA VAL A 11 -47.02 37.87 -21.39
C VAL A 11 -46.49 38.06 -19.97
N VAL A 12 -47.34 38.48 -19.01
CA VAL A 12 -46.93 38.64 -17.61
C VAL A 12 -46.56 37.30 -16.99
N VAL A 13 -47.33 36.23 -17.20
CA VAL A 13 -47.02 34.90 -16.67
C VAL A 13 -45.72 34.34 -17.26
N VAL A 14 -45.50 34.47 -18.57
CA VAL A 14 -44.26 34.04 -19.23
C VAL A 14 -43.07 34.87 -18.76
N PHE A 15 -43.23 36.18 -18.59
CA PHE A 15 -42.15 37.06 -18.11
C PHE A 15 -41.81 36.79 -16.63
N THR A 16 -42.81 36.51 -15.78
CA THR A 16 -42.56 36.08 -14.39
C THR A 16 -41.94 34.68 -14.32
N LEU A 17 -42.30 33.76 -15.23
CA LEU A 17 -41.69 32.43 -15.29
C LEU A 17 -40.23 32.51 -15.74
N ILE A 18 -39.92 33.37 -16.73
CA ILE A 18 -38.54 33.63 -17.18
C ILE A 18 -37.71 34.27 -16.07
N LEU A 19 -38.27 35.20 -15.29
CA LEU A 19 -37.57 35.81 -14.15
C LEU A 19 -37.33 34.81 -13.00
N VAL A 20 -38.22 33.83 -12.79
CA VAL A 20 -38.03 32.75 -11.80
C VAL A 20 -37.00 31.72 -12.30
N VAL A 21 -36.97 31.40 -13.60
CA VAL A 21 -35.95 30.51 -14.21
C VAL A 21 -34.57 31.19 -14.26
N GLN A 22 -34.50 32.51 -14.48
CA GLN A 22 -33.25 33.28 -14.42
C GLN A 22 -32.79 33.58 -12.98
N GLY A 23 -33.67 33.45 -11.98
CA GLY A 23 -33.34 33.54 -10.55
C GLY A 23 -32.96 32.21 -9.88
N LEU A 24 -33.14 31.08 -10.58
CA LEU A 24 -32.76 29.73 -10.12
C LEU A 24 -31.44 29.23 -10.72
N GLN A 25 -30.73 30.04 -11.50
CA GLN A 25 -29.33 29.77 -11.78
C GLN A 25 -28.50 30.21 -10.58
N MET A 26 -28.53 29.39 -9.52
CA MET A 26 -27.36 29.30 -8.67
C MET A 26 -26.19 29.02 -9.60
N THR A 27 -25.23 29.93 -9.57
CA THR A 27 -23.97 29.82 -10.24
C THR A 27 -23.33 28.48 -9.87
N SER A 28 -23.51 27.45 -10.70
CA SER A 28 -22.57 26.33 -10.73
C SER A 28 -21.33 26.83 -11.47
N HIS A 29 -20.64 27.79 -10.86
CA HIS A 29 -19.19 27.70 -10.93
C HIS A 29 -18.90 26.47 -10.09
N ALA A 30 -18.73 25.32 -10.76
CA ALA A 30 -17.79 24.36 -10.25
C ALA A 30 -16.49 25.17 -10.13
N ALA A 31 -16.25 25.72 -8.94
CA ALA A 31 -14.89 25.90 -8.50
C ALA A 31 -14.21 24.56 -8.80
N PRO A 32 -13.00 24.53 -9.35
CA PRO A 32 -12.21 23.33 -9.15
C PRO A 32 -12.24 23.15 -7.63
N VAL A 33 -12.91 22.10 -7.16
CA VAL A 33 -12.57 21.55 -5.85
C VAL A 33 -11.18 21.00 -6.09
N SER A 34 -10.19 21.90 -6.07
CA SER A 34 -8.91 21.58 -5.48
C SER A 34 -9.32 21.24 -4.07
N GLN A 35 -9.49 19.95 -3.80
CA GLN A 35 -9.36 19.48 -2.44
C GLN A 35 -7.97 19.96 -2.05
N ALA A 36 -7.91 21.08 -1.35
CA ALA A 36 -6.70 21.47 -0.66
C ALA A 36 -6.57 20.42 0.43
N THR A 37 -5.85 19.34 0.11
CA THR A 37 -5.36 18.38 1.07
C THR A 37 -4.67 19.23 2.15
N SER A 38 -5.20 19.17 3.37
CA SER A 38 -4.72 19.94 4.50
C SER A 38 -3.26 19.53 4.79
N CYS A 39 -2.29 20.30 4.28
CA CYS A 39 -0.84 20.04 4.45
C CYS A 39 -0.34 20.51 5.83
N VAL A 40 -0.93 19.99 6.92
CA VAL A 40 -0.57 20.33 8.30
C VAL A 40 0.73 19.59 8.66
N VAL A 41 1.85 20.12 8.17
CA VAL A 41 3.17 19.52 8.33
C VAL A 41 4.18 20.55 8.82
N ASP A 42 5.15 20.09 9.58
CA ASP A 42 6.38 20.79 9.89
C ASP A 42 7.54 20.09 9.16
N VAL A 43 8.28 20.83 8.33
CA VAL A 43 9.42 20.31 7.55
C VAL A 43 10.73 20.89 8.11
N ALA A 44 11.64 20.02 8.55
CA ALA A 44 13.01 20.39 8.89
C ALA A 44 13.91 20.15 7.68
N LEU A 45 14.43 21.22 7.07
CA LEU A 45 15.45 21.12 6.03
C LEU A 45 16.83 21.06 6.71
N VAL A 46 17.48 19.91 6.65
CA VAL A 46 18.75 19.62 7.33
C VAL A 46 19.86 19.53 6.28
N LEU A 47 20.67 20.58 6.21
CA LEU A 47 21.60 20.84 5.11
C LEU A 47 23.04 20.52 5.51
N ASP A 48 23.72 19.68 4.73
CA ASP A 48 25.16 19.48 4.88
C ASP A 48 25.91 20.75 4.46
N GLY A 49 26.69 21.27 5.41
CA GLY A 49 27.60 22.38 5.23
C GLY A 49 29.04 21.98 5.54
N SER A 50 29.38 20.70 5.44
CA SER A 50 30.71 20.15 5.64
C SER A 50 31.72 20.65 4.59
N GLY A 51 33.00 20.33 4.80
CA GLY A 51 34.09 20.79 3.95
C GLY A 51 34.28 20.01 2.64
N SER A 52 33.55 18.90 2.42
CA SER A 52 33.55 18.16 1.15
C SER A 52 32.82 18.91 0.06
N ILE A 53 31.74 19.62 0.42
CA ILE A 53 30.97 20.48 -0.47
C ILE A 53 31.77 21.76 -0.74
N ASN A 54 32.02 22.09 -2.00
CA ASN A 54 32.65 23.35 -2.35
C ASN A 54 31.65 24.51 -2.40
N SER A 55 32.13 25.75 -2.44
CA SER A 55 31.26 26.94 -2.36
C SER A 55 30.21 27.00 -3.48
N GLN A 56 30.52 26.55 -4.70
CA GLN A 56 29.57 26.55 -5.81
C GLN A 56 28.49 25.48 -5.65
N GLU A 57 28.84 24.32 -5.11
CA GLU A 57 27.88 23.27 -4.77
C GLU A 57 26.98 23.71 -3.61
N PHE A 58 27.54 24.41 -2.61
CA PHE A 58 26.76 24.98 -1.52
C PHE A 58 25.77 26.05 -2.02
N ASP A 59 26.16 26.89 -2.98
CA ASP A 59 25.23 27.83 -3.65
C ASP A 59 24.05 27.06 -4.30
N ILE A 60 24.31 25.90 -4.94
CA ILE A 60 23.26 25.05 -5.52
C ILE A 60 22.33 24.49 -4.44
N VAL A 61 22.87 24.06 -3.29
CA VAL A 61 22.06 23.60 -2.14
C VAL A 61 21.16 24.73 -1.63
N GLN A 62 21.66 25.96 -1.52
CA GLN A 62 20.85 27.13 -1.12
C GLN A 62 19.76 27.46 -2.15
N GLU A 63 20.08 27.39 -3.44
CA GLU A 63 19.10 27.59 -4.51
C GLU A 63 18.00 26.52 -4.51
N PHE A 64 18.36 25.25 -4.37
CA PHE A 64 17.42 24.14 -4.24
C PHE A 64 16.50 24.32 -3.02
N THR A 65 17.08 24.58 -1.85
CA THR A 65 16.32 24.80 -0.61
C THR A 65 15.36 25.99 -0.78
N THR A 66 15.80 27.06 -1.45
CA THR A 66 14.94 28.19 -1.79
C THR A 66 13.80 27.78 -2.72
N GLY A 67 14.07 26.96 -3.74
CA GLY A 67 13.06 26.42 -4.66
C GLY A 67 12.01 25.56 -3.95
N VAL A 68 12.43 24.72 -2.99
CA VAL A 68 11.50 23.95 -2.13
C VAL A 68 10.60 24.91 -1.36
N ILE A 69 11.17 25.90 -0.68
CA ILE A 69 10.39 26.91 0.04
C ILE A 69 9.37 27.52 -0.90
N GLU A 70 9.80 28.11 -2.03
CA GLU A 70 8.97 28.84 -3.00
C GLU A 70 7.73 28.08 -3.49
N ASN A 71 7.80 26.75 -3.54
CA ASN A 71 6.70 25.92 -4.04
C ASN A 71 5.87 25.23 -2.95
N LEU A 72 6.32 25.20 -1.69
CA LEU A 72 5.52 24.66 -0.59
C LEU A 72 4.34 25.57 -0.22
N PRO A 73 3.15 25.02 0.08
CA PRO A 73 2.01 25.80 0.59
C PRO A 73 2.26 26.19 2.05
N LEU A 74 2.90 27.35 2.27
CA LEU A 74 3.24 27.83 3.60
C LEU A 74 2.05 28.52 4.28
N GLY A 75 1.76 28.13 5.52
CA GLY A 75 0.66 28.68 6.28
C GLY A 75 0.69 28.28 7.76
N PRO A 76 -0.13 28.89 8.63
CA PRO A 76 -0.25 28.45 10.03
C PRO A 76 -0.98 27.11 10.14
N THR A 77 -1.86 26.82 9.18
CA THR A 77 -2.62 25.58 9.03
C THR A 77 -2.12 24.71 7.87
N ASP A 78 -1.03 25.13 7.22
CA ASP A 78 -0.37 24.42 6.11
C ASP A 78 1.10 24.22 6.50
N ALA A 79 2.03 24.07 5.55
CA ALA A 79 3.42 23.78 5.87
C ALA A 79 4.11 24.90 6.69
N ARG A 80 4.91 24.50 7.67
CA ARG A 80 5.91 25.35 8.34
C ARG A 80 7.29 24.74 8.14
N VAL A 81 8.32 25.57 8.02
CA VAL A 81 9.67 25.11 7.71
C VAL A 81 10.68 25.68 8.71
N GLY A 82 11.56 24.82 9.20
CA GLY A 82 12.80 25.18 9.90
C GLY A 82 14.02 24.74 9.09
N VAL A 83 15.14 25.44 9.25
CA VAL A 83 16.39 25.13 8.54
C VAL A 83 17.52 24.91 9.54
N ILE A 84 18.15 23.75 9.43
CA ILE A 84 19.29 23.33 10.23
C ILE A 84 20.44 23.09 9.28
N GLN A 85 21.64 23.56 9.63
CA GLN A 85 22.87 23.22 8.94
C GLN A 85 23.71 22.30 9.82
N PHE A 86 24.41 21.34 9.25
CA PHE A 86 25.35 20.49 9.99
C PHE A 86 26.72 20.38 9.31
N ALA A 87 27.72 20.07 10.13
CA ALA A 87 29.07 19.66 9.73
C ALA A 87 29.61 18.81 10.90
N ASN A 88 30.64 19.27 11.62
CA ASN A 88 31.08 18.63 12.87
C ASN A 88 29.99 18.60 13.96
N PHE A 89 29.07 19.56 13.91
CA PHE A 89 27.91 19.73 14.78
C PHE A 89 26.73 20.26 13.96
N ALA A 90 25.52 20.15 14.48
CA ALA A 90 24.32 20.73 13.89
C ALA A 90 23.97 22.08 14.56
N ARG A 91 23.46 23.02 13.76
CA ARG A 91 23.02 24.36 14.20
C ARG A 91 21.72 24.73 13.50
N GLU A 92 20.72 25.15 14.26
CA GLU A 92 19.54 25.80 13.70
C GLU A 92 19.94 27.16 13.10
N GLU A 93 19.73 27.32 11.79
CA GLU A 93 19.96 28.57 11.06
C GLU A 93 18.71 29.44 11.05
N ILE A 94 17.55 28.80 10.90
CA ILE A 94 16.25 29.46 10.80
C ILE A 94 15.23 28.66 11.63
N PRO A 95 14.63 29.25 12.67
CA PRO A 95 13.55 28.63 13.42
C PRO A 95 12.33 28.34 12.56
N PHE A 96 11.48 27.41 13.00
CA PHE A 96 10.23 27.08 12.31
C PHE A 96 9.32 28.29 12.07
N GLY A 97 8.92 28.49 10.82
CA GLY A 97 8.02 29.55 10.42
C GLY A 97 7.34 29.28 9.08
N ASN A 98 6.44 30.18 8.69
CA ASN A 98 5.71 30.13 7.42
C ASN A 98 5.84 31.44 6.61
N ASP A 99 6.60 32.42 7.10
CA ASP A 99 6.87 33.64 6.34
C ASP A 99 7.92 33.35 5.26
N ARG A 100 7.43 33.23 4.03
CA ARG A 100 8.23 32.90 2.84
C ARG A 100 9.45 33.81 2.69
N ASN A 101 9.28 35.12 2.87
CA ASN A 101 10.38 36.07 2.67
C ASN A 101 11.47 35.90 3.73
N THR A 102 11.10 35.65 4.98
CA THR A 102 12.03 35.39 6.08
C THR A 102 12.82 34.11 5.81
N LEU A 103 12.14 33.03 5.41
CA LEU A 103 12.78 31.76 5.07
C LEU A 103 13.77 31.91 3.92
N VAL A 104 13.34 32.48 2.78
CA VAL A 104 14.20 32.65 1.60
C VAL A 104 15.39 33.56 1.88
N ASN A 105 15.20 34.69 2.56
CA ASN A 105 16.30 35.59 2.90
C ASN A 105 17.25 34.97 3.92
N GLY A 106 16.72 34.21 4.89
CA GLY A 106 17.51 33.47 5.85
C GLY A 106 18.39 32.44 5.16
N ILE A 107 17.83 31.62 4.27
CA ILE A 107 18.56 30.57 3.54
C ILE A 107 19.73 31.16 2.77
N ARG A 108 19.48 32.24 2.00
CA ARG A 108 20.52 32.95 1.22
C ARG A 108 21.62 33.60 2.07
N SER A 109 21.40 33.76 3.38
CA SER A 109 22.38 34.34 4.30
C SER A 109 23.20 33.29 5.06
N ILE A 110 22.84 32.01 4.95
CA ILE A 110 23.54 30.91 5.61
C ILE A 110 24.98 30.88 5.09
N GLN A 111 25.92 30.83 6.03
CA GLN A 111 27.33 30.61 5.74
C GLN A 111 27.68 29.16 6.00
N GLN A 112 28.34 28.54 5.02
CA GLN A 112 28.84 27.17 5.12
C GLN A 112 29.73 27.00 6.36
N LEU A 113 29.50 25.94 7.13
CA LEU A 113 30.26 25.63 8.34
C LEU A 113 31.70 25.17 8.04
N GLY A 114 31.85 24.31 7.05
CA GLY A 114 33.05 23.51 6.81
C GLY A 114 33.31 22.46 7.91
N GLY A 115 34.29 21.58 7.67
CA GLY A 115 34.69 20.53 8.62
C GLY A 115 34.21 19.14 8.21
N GLY A 116 34.04 18.24 9.19
CA GLY A 116 33.54 16.87 8.96
C GLY A 116 32.03 16.80 8.78
N THR A 117 31.51 15.58 8.71
CA THR A 117 30.11 15.28 8.31
C THR A 117 29.42 14.44 9.39
N ASN A 118 28.84 15.09 10.40
CA ASN A 118 28.18 14.43 11.53
C ASN A 118 26.68 14.24 11.30
N ILE A 119 26.31 13.21 10.55
CA ILE A 119 24.92 12.92 10.20
C ILE A 119 24.06 12.59 11.43
N ARG A 120 24.62 11.97 12.48
CA ARG A 120 23.89 11.74 13.74
C ARG A 120 23.40 13.05 14.34
N ALA A 121 24.30 14.02 14.48
CA ALA A 121 23.94 15.34 15.01
C ALA A 121 22.88 16.03 14.13
N ALA A 122 22.94 15.82 12.82
CA ALA A 122 21.97 16.34 11.87
C ALA A 122 20.56 15.79 12.13
N LEU A 123 20.43 14.46 12.21
CA LEU A 123 19.16 13.78 12.47
C LEU A 123 18.59 14.12 13.86
N GLU A 124 19.42 14.09 14.89
CA GLU A 124 19.00 14.42 16.26
C GLU A 124 18.55 15.88 16.39
N ALA A 125 19.25 16.82 15.75
CA ALA A 125 18.86 18.23 15.75
C ALA A 125 17.58 18.47 14.96
N GLY A 126 17.42 17.84 13.78
CA GLY A 126 16.19 17.92 12.99
C GLY A 126 14.98 17.42 13.78
N ALA A 127 15.10 16.24 14.42
CA ALA A 127 14.03 15.67 15.23
C ALA A 127 13.68 16.51 16.47
N ALA A 128 14.68 17.15 17.09
CA ALA A 128 14.48 17.98 18.28
C ALA A 128 13.91 19.38 17.98
N ALA A 129 14.03 19.87 16.73
CA ALA A 129 13.63 21.23 16.36
C ALA A 129 12.11 21.40 16.17
N PHE A 130 11.35 20.31 16.00
CA PHE A 130 9.91 20.39 15.75
C PHE A 130 9.14 20.99 16.94
N PRO A 131 8.40 22.10 16.74
CA PRO A 131 7.79 22.85 17.84
C PRO A 131 6.43 22.29 18.30
N ASP A 132 5.72 21.56 17.44
CA ASP A 132 4.36 21.08 17.72
C ASP A 132 4.28 19.56 17.52
N PRO A 133 4.05 18.77 18.58
CA PRO A 133 3.96 17.32 18.48
C PRO A 133 2.69 16.84 17.76
N ASN A 134 1.66 17.69 17.60
CA ASN A 134 0.40 17.32 16.96
C ASN A 134 0.40 17.50 15.44
N ARG A 135 1.50 17.96 14.88
CA ARG A 135 1.66 18.13 13.44
C ARG A 135 2.52 17.01 12.90
N SER A 136 2.26 16.65 11.65
CA SER A 136 3.13 15.71 10.97
C SER A 136 4.53 16.32 10.82
N ARG A 137 5.56 15.50 10.96
CA ARG A 137 6.96 15.95 11.03
C ARG A 137 7.77 15.27 9.95
N VAL A 138 8.52 16.05 9.19
CA VAL A 138 9.34 15.57 8.07
C VAL A 138 10.73 16.17 8.17
N ILE A 139 11.76 15.32 8.15
CA ILE A 139 13.16 15.71 8.02
C ILE A 139 13.57 15.50 6.57
N VAL A 140 14.14 16.52 5.94
CA VAL A 140 14.82 16.40 4.64
C VAL A 140 16.31 16.56 4.89
N LEU A 141 17.03 15.44 4.96
CA LEU A 141 18.47 15.38 5.13
C LEU A 141 19.16 15.48 3.76
N MET A 142 19.98 16.50 3.55
CA MET A 142 20.79 16.65 2.34
C MET A 142 22.26 16.46 2.68
N THR A 143 22.99 15.61 1.95
CA THR A 143 24.41 15.30 2.19
C THR A 143 25.15 14.94 0.91
N ASP A 144 26.44 15.27 0.83
CA ASP A 144 27.33 14.85 -0.26
C ASP A 144 28.25 13.67 0.10
N GLY A 145 28.18 13.24 1.36
CA GLY A 145 29.12 12.29 1.92
C GLY A 145 28.51 11.31 2.92
N VAL A 146 29.41 10.49 3.44
CA VAL A 146 29.18 9.55 4.54
C VAL A 146 29.51 10.18 5.89
N PRO A 147 29.04 9.60 7.01
CA PRO A 147 29.41 10.07 8.34
C PRO A 147 30.94 10.10 8.56
N ASP A 148 31.44 11.20 9.10
CA ASP A 148 32.81 11.35 9.59
C ASP A 148 32.81 11.93 11.03
N PRO A 149 33.17 11.12 12.05
CA PRO A 149 33.64 9.74 11.96
C PRO A 149 32.55 8.75 11.55
N GLU A 150 32.96 7.57 11.07
CA GLU A 150 32.07 6.45 10.78
C GLU A 150 31.19 6.12 12.00
N ASP A 151 29.89 5.96 11.78
CA ASP A 151 28.89 5.75 12.82
C ASP A 151 27.98 4.56 12.50
N PRO A 152 28.35 3.34 12.97
CA PRO A 152 27.57 2.15 12.70
C PRO A 152 26.20 2.14 13.42
N GLY A 153 26.00 3.00 14.42
CA GLY A 153 24.73 3.11 15.15
C GLY A 153 23.77 4.13 14.55
N LEU A 154 24.08 4.71 13.39
CA LEU A 154 23.26 5.71 12.72
C LEU A 154 21.91 5.15 12.22
N PRO A 155 21.81 3.91 11.68
CA PRO A 155 20.53 3.28 11.34
C PRO A 155 19.54 3.23 12.52
N ASP A 156 20.01 2.87 13.72
CA ASP A 156 19.16 2.79 14.92
C ASP A 156 18.60 4.18 15.33
N VAL A 157 19.38 5.24 15.10
CA VAL A 157 18.94 6.62 15.36
C VAL A 157 17.83 7.00 14.40
N ALA A 158 18.01 6.72 13.11
CA ALA A 158 17.00 6.98 12.10
C ALA A 158 15.72 6.19 12.39
N ALA A 159 15.83 4.88 12.66
CA ALA A 159 14.70 4.03 13.07
C ALA A 159 13.93 4.65 14.24
N GLY A 160 14.60 5.00 15.34
CA GLY A 160 13.93 5.61 16.49
C GLY A 160 13.29 6.98 16.21
N ILE A 161 13.75 7.72 15.20
CA ILE A 161 13.07 8.95 14.73
C ILE A 161 11.81 8.58 13.94
N LYS A 162 11.91 7.62 13.03
CA LYS A 162 10.77 7.13 12.23
C LYS A 162 9.67 6.52 13.10
N ASP A 163 10.02 5.72 14.09
CA ASP A 163 9.09 5.09 15.06
C ASP A 163 8.28 6.11 15.85
N ARG A 164 8.79 7.34 16.00
CA ARG A 164 8.08 8.45 16.66
C ARG A 164 7.23 9.27 15.68
N GLY A 165 6.92 8.72 14.50
CA GLY A 165 6.06 9.33 13.49
C GLY A 165 6.70 10.50 12.75
N THR A 166 8.04 10.52 12.62
CA THR A 166 8.75 11.54 11.85
C THR A 166 9.29 10.91 10.56
N ALA A 167 8.84 11.40 9.41
CA ALA A 167 9.35 10.92 8.12
C ALA A 167 10.77 11.44 7.87
N ILE A 168 11.62 10.62 7.25
CA ILE A 168 12.97 11.04 6.85
C ILE A 168 13.10 10.90 5.33
N PHE A 169 13.35 12.02 4.67
CA PHE A 169 13.79 12.07 3.28
C PHE A 169 15.29 12.25 3.23
N THR A 170 15.98 11.42 2.47
CA THR A 170 17.40 11.58 2.20
C THR A 170 17.62 12.07 0.79
N VAL A 171 18.48 13.08 0.65
CA VAL A 171 18.90 13.66 -0.61
C VAL A 171 20.42 13.56 -0.67
N GLY A 172 20.91 12.49 -1.29
CA GLY A 172 22.32 12.22 -1.50
C GLY A 172 22.79 12.75 -2.84
N VAL A 173 23.86 13.54 -2.85
CA VAL A 173 24.39 14.13 -4.07
C VAL A 173 25.90 13.95 -4.21
N GLY A 174 26.36 13.53 -5.38
CA GLY A 174 27.79 13.36 -5.68
C GLY A 174 28.31 11.95 -5.42
N ASP A 175 29.58 11.74 -5.71
CA ASP A 175 30.20 10.40 -5.68
C ASP A 175 30.68 9.97 -4.27
N GLY A 176 30.62 10.87 -3.29
CA GLY A 176 31.09 10.64 -1.91
C GLY A 176 30.08 9.97 -0.99
N ILE A 177 28.85 9.77 -1.43
CA ILE A 177 27.75 9.20 -0.65
C ILE A 177 27.81 7.67 -0.59
N ASP A 178 27.14 7.10 0.41
CA ASP A 178 26.77 5.68 0.45
C ASP A 178 25.25 5.55 0.19
N PRO A 179 24.84 5.17 -1.04
CA PRO A 179 23.44 5.00 -1.38
C PRO A 179 22.67 4.02 -0.48
N ALA A 180 23.33 2.96 -0.02
CA ALA A 180 22.68 1.95 0.82
C ALA A 180 22.44 2.49 2.24
N LEU A 181 23.40 3.24 2.76
CA LEU A 181 23.22 3.96 4.03
C LEU A 181 22.06 4.97 3.91
N LEU A 182 22.04 5.82 2.89
CA LEU A 182 21.00 6.84 2.75
C LEU A 182 19.59 6.26 2.62
N ARG A 183 19.43 5.12 1.94
CA ARG A 183 18.17 4.35 1.90
C ARG A 183 17.80 3.79 3.28
N THR A 184 18.78 3.26 4.00
CA THR A 184 18.56 2.80 5.39
C THR A 184 18.10 3.91 6.32
N LEU A 185 18.56 5.15 6.11
CA LEU A 185 18.17 6.30 6.93
C LEU A 185 16.81 6.89 6.55
N SER A 186 16.37 6.76 5.29
CA SER A 186 15.07 7.26 4.83
C SER A 186 13.90 6.43 5.35
N SER A 187 12.70 7.01 5.28
CA SER A 187 11.43 6.30 5.42
C SER A 187 11.12 5.44 4.18
N ASP A 188 10.13 4.57 4.28
CA ASP A 188 9.75 3.65 3.20
C ASP A 188 8.51 4.14 2.42
N PRO A 189 8.40 3.84 1.11
CA PRO A 189 9.36 3.10 0.29
C PRO A 189 10.54 3.97 -0.22
N ASP A 190 11.69 3.34 -0.42
CA ASP A 190 12.95 3.99 -0.84
C ASP A 190 12.81 4.88 -2.09
N ASP A 191 12.02 4.48 -3.07
CA ASP A 191 11.83 5.22 -4.33
C ASP A 191 11.13 6.56 -4.16
N ARG A 192 10.44 6.75 -3.03
CA ARG A 192 9.78 7.99 -2.63
C ARG A 192 10.63 8.85 -1.70
N PHE A 193 11.34 8.24 -0.76
CA PHE A 193 12.00 8.95 0.33
C PHE A 193 13.53 9.08 0.20
N ALA A 194 14.17 8.30 -0.68
CA ALA A 194 15.60 8.40 -0.96
C ALA A 194 15.84 8.91 -2.38
N PHE A 195 16.37 10.12 -2.50
CA PHE A 195 16.90 10.61 -3.75
C PHE A 195 18.41 10.56 -3.78
N ILE A 196 18.95 10.01 -4.86
CA ILE A 196 20.37 9.74 -5.01
C ILE A 196 20.78 10.16 -6.42
N SER A 197 21.72 11.09 -6.53
CA SER A 197 22.25 11.55 -7.82
C SER A 197 23.74 11.81 -7.71
N SER A 198 24.48 11.66 -8.81
CA SER A 198 25.89 12.08 -8.88
C SER A 198 26.05 13.56 -9.25
N ASP A 199 24.97 14.27 -9.59
CA ASP A 199 24.99 15.66 -10.06
C ASP A 199 24.13 16.58 -9.17
N PHE A 200 24.75 17.62 -8.61
CA PHE A 200 24.07 18.68 -7.84
C PHE A 200 23.00 19.41 -8.66
N ASN A 201 23.13 19.50 -9.98
CA ASN A 201 22.11 20.11 -10.81
C ASN A 201 20.81 19.29 -10.87
N ALA A 202 20.86 18.00 -10.52
CA ALA A 202 19.67 17.15 -10.46
C ALA A 202 18.71 17.56 -9.34
N LEU A 203 19.18 18.28 -8.32
CA LEU A 203 18.34 18.85 -7.26
C LEU A 203 17.23 19.75 -7.82
N ASN A 204 17.48 20.43 -8.95
CA ASN A 204 16.47 21.28 -9.57
C ASN A 204 15.22 20.49 -10.04
N ASN A 205 15.40 19.22 -10.37
CA ASN A 205 14.30 18.34 -10.80
C ASN A 205 13.53 17.75 -9.61
N LEU A 206 14.13 17.78 -8.42
CA LEU A 206 13.54 17.25 -7.19
C LEU A 206 12.55 18.18 -6.51
N VAL A 207 12.59 19.47 -6.82
CA VAL A 207 11.71 20.46 -6.18
C VAL A 207 10.25 20.01 -6.31
N SER A 208 9.87 19.46 -7.46
CA SER A 208 8.52 18.93 -7.71
C SER A 208 8.15 17.73 -6.82
N ASN A 209 9.10 16.81 -6.58
CA ASN A 209 8.87 15.62 -5.76
C ASN A 209 8.77 15.98 -4.27
N ILE A 210 9.50 16.99 -3.81
CA ILE A 210 9.43 17.48 -2.42
C ILE A 210 8.13 18.26 -2.15
N ILE A 211 7.44 18.78 -3.19
CA ILE A 211 6.12 19.39 -3.00
C ILE A 211 5.07 18.32 -2.60
N GLU A 212 5.27 17.06 -2.98
CA GLU A 212 4.45 15.95 -2.52
C GLU A 212 4.63 15.64 -1.02
N VAL A 213 5.54 16.31 -0.30
CA VAL A 213 5.63 16.19 1.18
C VAL A 213 4.28 16.46 1.87
N CYS A 214 3.42 17.27 1.24
CA CYS A 214 2.04 17.48 1.68
C CYS A 214 1.10 16.29 1.51
N ASP A 215 1.42 15.38 0.61
CA ASP A 215 0.76 14.08 0.40
C ASP A 215 1.45 12.96 1.21
N ILE A 216 2.57 13.25 1.88
CA ILE A 216 3.43 12.29 2.58
C ILE A 216 3.22 12.34 4.10
N VAL A 217 1.97 12.52 4.54
CA VAL A 217 1.59 12.65 5.94
C VAL A 217 0.21 12.05 6.21
N PRO A 218 -0.03 11.58 7.46
CA PRO A 218 0.34 10.29 8.06
C PRO A 218 -0.11 9.05 7.25
N ASN A 219 0.02 7.84 7.79
CA ASN A 219 -0.62 6.67 7.19
C ASN A 219 -2.14 6.83 7.25
N GLU A 220 -2.81 6.46 6.17
CA GLU A 220 -4.26 6.59 6.01
C GLU A 220 -4.89 5.21 6.23
N ILE A 221 -5.69 5.03 7.28
CA ILE A 221 -6.57 3.86 7.42
C ILE A 221 -7.96 4.27 6.93
N THR A 222 -8.50 3.54 5.96
CA THR A 222 -9.78 3.85 5.33
C THR A 222 -10.57 2.59 5.03
N ASP A 223 -11.90 2.69 5.02
CA ASP A 223 -12.81 1.65 4.52
C ASP A 223 -14.17 2.28 4.17
N ILE A 224 -15.07 1.50 3.55
CA ILE A 224 -16.46 1.85 3.25
C ILE A 224 -17.40 0.98 4.08
N VAL A 225 -18.39 1.59 4.71
CA VAL A 225 -19.49 0.92 5.41
C VAL A 225 -20.74 0.98 4.54
N PHE A 226 -21.36 -0.15 4.24
CA PHE A 226 -22.53 -0.26 3.37
C PHE A 226 -23.51 -1.37 3.79
N ASP A 227 -24.75 -1.32 3.29
CA ASP A 227 -25.79 -2.35 3.51
C ASP A 227 -25.56 -3.56 2.57
N ASP A 228 -24.85 -4.57 3.06
CA ASP A 228 -24.47 -5.83 2.41
C ASP A 228 -25.67 -6.80 2.35
N ALA A 229 -26.72 -6.39 1.66
CA ALA A 229 -28.01 -7.08 1.63
C ALA A 229 -27.91 -8.55 1.17
N ASN A 230 -26.88 -8.90 0.39
CA ASN A 230 -26.68 -10.24 -0.12
C ASN A 230 -25.59 -11.05 0.61
N GLN A 231 -24.91 -10.45 1.60
CA GLN A 231 -23.91 -11.07 2.47
C GLN A 231 -22.67 -11.62 1.74
N ASN A 232 -22.35 -11.10 0.55
CA ASN A 232 -21.10 -11.43 -0.14
C ASN A 232 -19.97 -10.46 0.25
N GLY A 233 -20.34 -9.32 0.87
CA GLY A 233 -19.54 -8.16 1.23
C GLY A 233 -18.57 -7.66 0.19
N ILE A 234 -19.01 -7.69 -1.06
CA ILE A 234 -18.57 -6.80 -2.11
C ILE A 234 -19.69 -5.77 -2.25
N GLN A 235 -19.39 -4.48 -2.26
CA GLN A 235 -20.42 -3.48 -2.48
C GLN A 235 -21.00 -3.61 -3.90
N ASP A 236 -22.18 -4.20 -4.01
CA ASP A 236 -22.86 -4.45 -5.28
C ASP A 236 -23.75 -3.27 -5.73
N PRO A 237 -24.07 -3.16 -7.03
CA PRO A 237 -25.07 -2.21 -7.50
C PRO A 237 -26.44 -2.42 -6.83
N GLY A 238 -26.79 -1.53 -5.91
CA GLY A 238 -28.02 -1.59 -5.10
C GLY A 238 -27.78 -1.70 -3.60
N GLU A 239 -26.52 -1.88 -3.17
CA GLU A 239 -26.11 -1.85 -1.77
C GLU A 239 -25.67 -0.44 -1.39
N GLU A 240 -26.53 0.23 -0.62
CA GLU A 240 -26.37 1.65 -0.32
C GLU A 240 -25.30 1.86 0.76
N PRO A 241 -24.44 2.89 0.61
CA PRO A 241 -23.49 3.26 1.65
C PRO A 241 -24.19 3.76 2.91
N LEU A 242 -23.62 3.44 4.07
CA LEU A 242 -24.15 3.83 5.38
C LEU A 242 -23.44 5.10 5.87
N VAL A 243 -24.21 6.18 5.99
CA VAL A 243 -23.75 7.52 6.35
C VAL A 243 -23.86 7.74 7.86
N ASP A 244 -22.96 8.55 8.42
CA ASP A 244 -22.94 8.96 9.84
C ASP A 244 -22.74 7.79 10.84
N ILE A 245 -22.18 6.66 10.40
CA ILE A 245 -21.84 5.53 11.28
C ILE A 245 -20.58 5.89 12.07
N PRO A 246 -20.62 5.89 13.42
CA PRO A 246 -19.44 6.16 14.24
C PRO A 246 -18.39 5.07 14.11
N VAL A 247 -17.14 5.50 13.97
CA VAL A 247 -15.96 4.63 13.91
C VAL A 247 -14.94 5.09 14.93
N GLU A 248 -14.50 4.17 15.77
CA GLU A 248 -13.46 4.38 16.78
C GLU A 248 -12.14 3.76 16.32
N LEU A 249 -11.05 4.44 16.63
CA LEU A 249 -9.69 3.95 16.47
C LEU A 249 -9.06 3.82 17.85
N LEU A 250 -8.67 2.61 18.20
CA LEU A 250 -8.07 2.24 19.49
C LEU A 250 -6.62 1.84 19.27
N ASN A 251 -5.76 2.08 20.26
CA ASN A 251 -4.44 1.47 20.28
C ASN A 251 -4.59 -0.02 20.63
N ALA A 252 -4.03 -0.92 19.81
CA ALA A 252 -4.23 -2.35 19.98
C ALA A 252 -3.65 -2.90 21.30
N ASP A 253 -2.55 -2.31 21.79
CA ASP A 253 -1.86 -2.78 22.99
C ASP A 253 -2.51 -2.25 24.28
N THR A 254 -2.90 -0.98 24.30
CA THR A 254 -3.44 -0.32 25.50
C THR A 254 -4.96 -0.28 25.56
N GLN A 255 -5.64 -0.52 24.44
CA GLN A 255 -7.08 -0.34 24.25
C GLN A 255 -7.57 1.09 24.52
N GLU A 256 -6.66 2.06 24.53
CA GLU A 256 -7.03 3.47 24.69
C GLU A 256 -7.53 4.05 23.37
N LEU A 257 -8.54 4.92 23.45
CA LEU A 257 -9.07 5.65 22.31
C LEU A 257 -8.01 6.60 21.75
N VAL A 258 -7.61 6.35 20.51
CA VAL A 258 -6.69 7.20 19.74
C VAL A 258 -7.48 8.30 19.04
N ALA A 259 -8.54 7.94 18.32
CA ALA A 259 -9.39 8.88 17.59
C ALA A 259 -10.79 8.31 17.36
N MET A 260 -11.73 9.16 16.97
CA MET A 260 -13.07 8.77 16.52
C MET A 260 -13.46 9.63 15.31
N THR A 261 -14.16 9.02 14.36
CA THR A 261 -14.73 9.69 13.18
C THR A 261 -16.11 9.11 12.86
N GLN A 262 -16.74 9.58 11.77
CA GLN A 262 -17.98 9.02 11.23
C GLN A 262 -17.82 8.80 9.72
N THR A 263 -18.60 7.87 9.16
CA THR A 263 -18.67 7.66 7.72
C THR A 263 -19.29 8.86 7.01
N ASP A 264 -18.76 9.21 5.84
CA ASP A 264 -19.28 10.29 5.01
C ASP A 264 -20.48 9.86 4.14
N ASN A 265 -20.92 10.75 3.23
CA ASN A 265 -22.05 10.50 2.34
C ASN A 265 -21.82 9.38 1.30
N THR A 266 -20.60 8.86 1.21
CA THR A 266 -20.23 7.69 0.41
C THR A 266 -20.01 6.44 1.27
N GLY A 267 -20.28 6.54 2.58
CA GLY A 267 -20.08 5.46 3.55
C GLY A 267 -18.61 5.32 3.99
N ARG A 268 -17.73 6.22 3.55
CA ARG A 268 -16.28 6.11 3.76
C ARG A 268 -15.86 6.76 5.07
N PHE A 269 -14.96 6.13 5.82
CA PHE A 269 -14.24 6.76 6.93
C PHE A 269 -12.74 6.81 6.66
N VAL A 270 -12.03 7.74 7.30
CA VAL A 270 -10.58 7.89 7.19
C VAL A 270 -9.97 8.25 8.55
N PHE A 271 -8.89 7.57 8.91
CA PHE A 271 -7.98 7.94 10.00
C PHE A 271 -6.59 8.24 9.46
N ASN A 272 -5.97 9.27 10.01
CA ASN A 272 -4.58 9.62 9.75
C ASN A 272 -3.76 9.30 10.98
N VAL A 273 -2.92 8.27 10.90
CA VAL A 273 -2.20 7.69 12.04
C VAL A 273 -0.71 7.52 11.80
N PRO A 274 0.14 7.60 12.83
CA PRO A 274 1.52 7.15 12.73
C PRO A 274 1.59 5.62 12.57
N ALA A 275 2.78 5.09 12.29
CA ALA A 275 3.04 3.66 12.39
C ALA A 275 2.66 3.13 13.79
N GLY A 276 2.21 1.87 13.86
CA GLY A 276 1.73 1.26 15.09
C GLY A 276 0.58 0.29 14.86
N ASN A 277 0.15 -0.32 15.97
CA ASN A 277 -0.92 -1.31 15.98
C ASN A 277 -2.23 -0.65 16.43
N TYR A 278 -3.24 -0.77 15.59
CA TYR A 278 -4.55 -0.17 15.83
C TYR A 278 -5.66 -1.21 15.76
N VAL A 279 -6.74 -0.90 16.46
CA VAL A 279 -8.00 -1.58 16.34
C VAL A 279 -9.04 -0.57 15.88
N ILE A 280 -9.64 -0.83 14.73
CA ILE A 280 -10.80 -0.09 14.24
C ILE A 280 -12.05 -0.76 14.82
N ASN A 281 -12.96 0.03 15.38
CA ASN A 281 -14.24 -0.44 15.90
C ASN A 281 -15.38 0.38 15.29
N VAL A 282 -16.18 -0.24 14.43
CA VAL A 282 -17.36 0.38 13.82
C VAL A 282 -18.56 0.19 14.74
N VAL A 283 -19.12 1.29 15.23
CA VAL A 283 -20.19 1.29 16.22
C VAL A 283 -21.53 1.30 15.50
N LEU A 284 -22.15 0.13 15.38
CA LEU A 284 -23.44 -0.01 14.70
C LEU A 284 -24.62 0.50 15.55
N PRO A 285 -25.56 1.25 14.94
CA PRO A 285 -26.88 1.54 15.52
C PRO A 285 -27.68 0.28 15.87
N GLU A 286 -28.60 0.38 16.84
CA GLU A 286 -29.42 -0.76 17.33
C GLU A 286 -30.30 -1.42 16.26
N ASP A 287 -30.53 -0.77 15.12
CA ASP A 287 -31.36 -1.23 14.00
C ASP A 287 -30.58 -1.89 12.86
N LEU A 288 -29.26 -2.05 13.02
CA LEU A 288 -28.36 -2.65 12.04
C LEU A 288 -27.57 -3.81 12.65
N ASP A 289 -27.48 -4.91 11.92
CA ASP A 289 -26.71 -6.10 12.32
C ASP A 289 -25.46 -6.24 11.45
N ALA A 290 -24.30 -6.52 12.04
CA ALA A 290 -23.08 -6.75 11.28
C ALA A 290 -23.15 -8.06 10.48
N THR A 291 -22.65 -8.06 9.25
CA THR A 291 -22.46 -9.32 8.48
C THR A 291 -21.07 -9.90 8.62
N VAL A 292 -20.12 -9.16 9.19
CA VAL A 292 -18.73 -9.57 9.51
C VAL A 292 -18.24 -8.93 10.81
N GLU A 293 -16.98 -9.16 11.17
CA GLU A 293 -16.33 -8.50 12.30
C GLU A 293 -16.30 -6.97 12.10
N THR A 294 -16.96 -6.23 13.01
CA THR A 294 -16.91 -4.76 13.07
C THR A 294 -15.63 -4.24 13.75
N VAL A 295 -14.79 -5.16 14.20
CA VAL A 295 -13.53 -4.90 14.88
C VAL A 295 -12.41 -5.43 14.00
N GLN A 296 -11.53 -4.56 13.52
CA GLN A 296 -10.44 -4.93 12.61
C GLN A 296 -9.10 -4.50 13.18
N MET A 297 -8.11 -5.40 13.13
CA MET A 297 -6.74 -5.07 13.50
C MET A 297 -5.96 -4.55 12.31
N VAL A 298 -5.21 -3.48 12.52
CA VAL A 298 -4.34 -2.87 11.51
C VAL A 298 -2.95 -2.73 12.10
N GLU A 299 -1.99 -3.39 11.46
CA GLU A 299 -0.56 -3.23 11.76
C GLU A 299 0.06 -2.35 10.69
N ILE A 300 0.69 -1.27 11.13
CA ILE A 300 1.46 -0.38 10.26
C ILE A 300 2.91 -0.46 10.70
N GLU A 301 3.76 -1.00 9.82
CA GLU A 301 5.16 -1.22 10.13
C GLU A 301 5.87 0.07 10.54
N ALA A 302 6.75 -0.06 11.52
CA ALA A 302 7.56 1.04 12.02
C ALA A 302 8.50 1.54 10.91
N GLY A 303 8.47 2.83 10.60
CA GLY A 303 9.20 3.38 9.46
C GLY A 303 8.31 3.83 8.29
N THR A 304 7.12 3.25 8.19
CA THR A 304 6.18 3.49 7.11
C THR A 304 5.46 4.82 7.29
N VAL A 305 5.49 5.66 6.26
CA VAL A 305 4.81 6.96 6.24
C VAL A 305 4.07 7.16 4.91
N GLY A 306 2.78 7.49 5.01
CA GLY A 306 1.93 7.73 3.84
C GLY A 306 1.48 6.43 3.16
N GLU A 307 1.48 5.31 3.87
CA GLU A 307 0.78 4.09 3.46
C GLU A 307 -0.73 4.32 3.54
N LYS A 308 -1.45 3.84 2.52
CA LYS A 308 -2.91 3.85 2.51
C LYS A 308 -3.40 2.42 2.68
N ILE A 309 -4.01 2.17 3.83
CA ILE A 309 -4.57 0.89 4.20
C ILE A 309 -6.07 0.97 3.97
N ASP A 310 -6.50 0.34 2.89
CA ASP A 310 -7.91 0.08 2.61
C ASP A 310 -8.28 -1.27 3.24
N LEU A 311 -9.20 -1.26 4.20
CA LEU A 311 -9.59 -2.47 4.93
C LEU A 311 -10.59 -3.35 4.16
N SER A 312 -11.18 -2.81 3.09
CA SER A 312 -12.03 -3.56 2.14
C SER A 312 -13.06 -4.48 2.81
N GLY A 313 -13.73 -4.06 3.90
CA GLY A 313 -14.22 -5.06 4.85
C GLY A 313 -15.35 -4.72 5.82
N THR A 314 -15.82 -3.49 6.01
CA THR A 314 -16.86 -3.24 7.02
C THR A 314 -18.26 -3.40 6.45
N ARG A 315 -18.92 -4.52 6.74
CA ARG A 315 -20.18 -4.95 6.10
C ARG A 315 -21.32 -5.06 7.13
N VAL A 316 -22.49 -4.52 6.80
CA VAL A 316 -23.64 -4.41 7.72
C VAL A 316 -24.92 -4.78 6.96
N THR A 317 -25.92 -5.37 7.61
CA THR A 317 -27.24 -5.61 7.01
C THR A 317 -28.39 -5.03 7.82
N SER A 318 -29.43 -4.59 7.10
CA SER A 318 -30.72 -4.16 7.67
C SER A 318 -31.69 -5.32 7.99
N GLN A 319 -31.26 -6.59 7.89
CA GLN A 319 -32.11 -7.78 8.00
C GLN A 319 -31.59 -8.80 9.03
N GLY A 320 -31.71 -8.51 10.34
CA GLY A 320 -31.91 -9.51 11.39
C GLY A 320 -30.99 -10.75 11.35
N GLY A 321 -29.72 -10.55 11.03
CA GLY A 321 -28.71 -11.60 10.89
C GLY A 321 -27.98 -11.79 12.20
N GLN A 322 -28.01 -13.00 12.75
CA GLN A 322 -27.46 -13.36 14.05
C GLN A 322 -25.93 -13.22 14.05
N GLY A 323 -25.41 -12.01 14.30
CA GLY A 323 -23.99 -11.74 14.51
C GLY A 323 -23.58 -12.10 15.94
N ASP A 324 -22.42 -12.75 16.08
CA ASP A 324 -21.81 -13.06 17.37
C ASP A 324 -21.41 -11.75 18.08
N VAL A 325 -22.11 -11.42 19.17
CA VAL A 325 -21.78 -10.27 20.02
C VAL A 325 -20.67 -10.67 20.99
N ILE A 326 -19.45 -10.20 20.76
CA ILE A 326 -18.33 -10.28 21.71
C ILE A 326 -18.32 -9.01 22.56
N ILE A 327 -18.68 -9.12 23.85
CA ILE A 327 -18.47 -8.04 24.83
C ILE A 327 -17.42 -8.49 25.85
N CYS A 328 -16.26 -7.84 25.84
CA CYS A 328 -15.26 -7.95 26.90
C CYS A 328 -15.59 -6.99 28.05
N GLN A 329 -15.81 -7.53 29.26
CA GLN A 329 -15.69 -6.74 30.50
C GLN A 329 -14.77 -7.45 31.50
N ASN A 330 -13.80 -6.68 31.98
CA ASN A 330 -12.67 -7.13 32.78
C ASN A 330 -13.06 -7.29 34.26
N VAL A 331 -12.83 -8.47 34.86
CA VAL A 331 -12.76 -8.63 36.33
C VAL A 331 -11.60 -9.58 36.71
N GLU A 332 -10.59 -9.00 37.37
CA GLU A 332 -9.55 -9.68 38.18
C GLU A 332 -8.68 -10.76 37.51
N GLY A 333 -8.22 -10.50 36.27
CA GLY A 333 -6.96 -11.12 35.78
C GLY A 333 -6.99 -12.63 35.54
N MET A 334 -8.16 -13.20 35.31
CA MET A 334 -8.32 -14.60 34.89
C MET A 334 -9.17 -14.64 33.62
N CYS A 335 -8.57 -15.12 32.52
CA CYS A 335 -9.29 -15.35 31.27
C CYS A 335 -10.25 -16.53 31.47
N VAL A 336 -11.56 -16.29 31.47
CA VAL A 336 -12.56 -17.35 31.39
C VAL A 336 -13.21 -17.28 30.02
N VAL A 337 -12.79 -18.21 29.17
CA VAL A 337 -13.38 -18.50 27.86
C VAL A 337 -14.60 -19.39 28.10
N ILE A 338 -15.78 -19.00 27.60
CA ILE A 338 -16.92 -19.91 27.47
C ILE A 338 -17.06 -20.24 25.98
N ILE A 339 -16.57 -21.42 25.58
CA ILE A 339 -16.85 -22.04 24.28
C ILE A 339 -17.89 -23.14 24.54
N ALA A 340 -19.00 -23.13 23.81
CA ALA A 340 -19.93 -24.25 23.80
C ALA A 340 -19.71 -25.09 22.53
N SER A 341 -18.89 -26.15 22.63
CA SER A 341 -18.85 -27.22 21.63
C SER A 341 -18.29 -28.53 22.22
N ASP A 342 -19.05 -29.23 23.07
CA ASP A 342 -18.89 -30.69 23.29
C ASP A 342 -20.16 -31.28 23.94
N GLU A 343 -20.75 -32.30 23.32
CA GLU A 343 -21.87 -33.07 23.88
C GLU A 343 -21.49 -33.85 25.17
N ASN A 344 -20.21 -33.93 25.52
CA ASN A 344 -19.75 -34.54 26.78
C ASN A 344 -19.77 -33.60 28.00
N LEU A 345 -20.18 -32.34 27.86
CA LEU A 345 -20.14 -31.35 28.95
C LEU A 345 -21.49 -31.12 29.66
N ALA A 346 -22.54 -31.88 29.34
CA ALA A 346 -23.81 -31.85 30.07
C ALA A 346 -23.69 -32.00 31.62
N PRO A 347 -22.74 -32.80 32.16
CA PRO A 347 -22.52 -32.86 33.61
C PRO A 347 -21.92 -31.57 34.19
N LEU A 348 -21.14 -30.82 33.39
CA LEU A 348 -20.47 -29.58 33.80
C LEU A 348 -21.47 -28.42 33.92
N ILE A 349 -22.44 -28.37 33.02
CA ILE A 349 -23.52 -27.36 33.02
C ILE A 349 -24.38 -27.45 34.28
N SER A 350 -24.62 -28.67 34.79
CA SER A 350 -25.38 -28.87 36.04
C SER A 350 -24.62 -28.34 37.27
N GLN A 351 -23.29 -28.37 37.26
CA GLN A 351 -22.45 -27.83 38.35
C GLN A 351 -22.34 -26.29 38.30
N LEU A 352 -22.33 -25.70 37.10
CA LEU A 352 -22.27 -24.24 36.92
C LEU A 352 -23.57 -23.54 37.33
N VAL A 353 -24.72 -24.19 37.16
CA VAL A 353 -26.02 -23.71 37.66
C VAL A 353 -26.10 -23.77 39.20
N GLU A 354 -25.51 -24.78 39.85
CA GLU A 354 -25.41 -24.85 41.31
C GLU A 354 -24.48 -23.77 41.92
N LEU A 355 -23.56 -23.21 41.12
CA LEU A 355 -22.65 -22.12 41.50
C LEU A 355 -23.21 -20.71 41.26
N GLY A 356 -24.45 -20.60 40.75
CA GLY A 356 -25.19 -19.32 40.69
C GLY A 356 -25.01 -18.50 39.41
N ILE A 357 -24.46 -19.09 38.34
CA ILE A 357 -24.35 -18.44 37.02
C ILE A 357 -25.71 -18.50 36.31
N GLN A 358 -26.22 -17.37 35.81
CA GLN A 358 -27.51 -17.29 35.10
C GLN A 358 -27.35 -16.90 33.63
N ASN A 359 -28.33 -17.32 32.81
CA ASN A 359 -28.46 -17.18 31.35
C ASN A 359 -27.54 -18.08 30.50
N VAL A 360 -27.89 -19.36 30.41
CA VAL A 360 -27.31 -20.30 29.43
C VAL A 360 -28.38 -20.64 28.39
N VAL A 361 -28.14 -20.34 27.11
CA VAL A 361 -29.05 -20.62 25.99
C VAL A 361 -28.34 -21.56 25.00
N VAL A 362 -29.07 -22.54 24.46
CA VAL A 362 -28.55 -23.58 23.55
C VAL A 362 -29.35 -23.59 22.25
N THR A 363 -28.70 -23.53 21.09
CA THR A 363 -29.31 -23.63 19.75
C THR A 363 -28.70 -24.78 18.91
N PRO A 364 -29.48 -25.40 17.98
CA PRO A 364 -29.05 -26.57 17.21
C PRO A 364 -28.10 -26.21 16.05
N PRO A 365 -27.31 -27.18 15.52
CA PRO A 365 -26.18 -26.89 14.64
C PRO A 365 -26.61 -26.62 13.18
N PRO A 366 -26.05 -25.60 12.51
CA PRO A 366 -25.95 -25.55 11.06
C PRO A 366 -24.75 -26.40 10.57
N GLN A 367 -24.82 -26.90 9.34
CA GLN A 367 -23.82 -27.78 8.74
C GLN A 367 -22.43 -27.11 8.66
N GLU A 368 -21.40 -27.93 8.94
CA GLU A 368 -19.98 -27.60 9.10
C GLU A 368 -19.42 -26.55 8.12
N ALA A 369 -18.90 -25.45 8.69
CA ALA A 369 -17.84 -24.64 8.10
C ALA A 369 -16.61 -24.69 9.03
N THR A 370 -15.44 -24.76 8.41
CA THR A 370 -14.11 -25.09 8.93
C THR A 370 -13.54 -24.02 9.92
N PRO A 371 -12.59 -24.37 10.82
CA PRO A 371 -12.06 -23.44 11.85
C PRO A 371 -11.19 -22.29 11.28
N PRO A 372 -10.87 -21.26 12.10
CA PRO A 372 -10.21 -20.02 11.69
C PRO A 372 -8.80 -20.25 11.13
N GLN A 373 -8.49 -19.65 9.98
CA GLN A 373 -7.15 -19.74 9.37
C GLN A 373 -6.18 -18.77 10.06
N GLU A 374 -5.20 -19.36 10.75
CA GLU A 374 -3.82 -18.89 10.85
C GLU A 374 -3.39 -18.30 9.49
N MET A 375 -2.77 -17.10 9.43
CA MET A 375 -2.27 -16.52 8.17
C MET A 375 -1.49 -17.59 7.41
N ALA A 376 -2.07 -18.09 6.32
CA ALA A 376 -1.54 -19.26 5.63
C ALA A 376 -0.17 -18.88 5.05
N ALA A 377 0.89 -19.56 5.51
CA ALA A 377 2.21 -19.35 4.97
C ALA A 377 2.22 -19.68 3.47
N SER A 378 2.95 -18.89 2.68
CA SER A 378 3.10 -19.13 1.25
C SER A 378 3.64 -20.53 1.00
N ILE A 379 2.98 -21.24 0.09
CA ILE A 379 3.40 -22.56 -0.36
C ILE A 379 4.13 -22.45 -1.69
N ARG A 380 4.97 -23.45 -1.96
CA ARG A 380 5.57 -23.69 -3.27
C ARG A 380 4.98 -24.98 -3.80
N GLN A 381 4.50 -24.95 -5.03
CA GLN A 381 3.94 -26.12 -5.70
C GLN A 381 4.35 -26.16 -7.16
N TRP A 382 4.51 -27.39 -7.65
CA TRP A 382 4.80 -27.67 -9.04
C TRP A 382 3.51 -27.92 -9.81
N ALA A 383 3.53 -27.68 -11.11
CA ALA A 383 2.43 -28.06 -12.00
C ALA A 383 2.08 -29.54 -11.78
N SER A 384 0.79 -29.82 -11.60
CA SER A 384 0.24 -31.18 -11.42
C SER A 384 -0.56 -31.66 -12.63
N GLY A 385 -0.96 -30.74 -13.50
CA GLY A 385 -1.56 -31.01 -14.80
C GLY A 385 -0.97 -30.11 -15.87
N ALA A 386 -0.95 -30.58 -17.11
CA ALA A 386 -0.41 -29.84 -18.24
C ALA A 386 -1.06 -30.25 -19.56
N GLU A 387 -1.41 -29.25 -20.35
CA GLU A 387 -1.89 -29.36 -21.73
C GLU A 387 -1.10 -28.40 -22.63
N ALA A 388 -0.83 -28.78 -23.87
CA ALA A 388 -0.16 -27.94 -24.84
C ALA A 388 -0.92 -27.96 -26.16
N THR A 389 -0.88 -26.85 -26.91
CA THR A 389 -1.56 -26.76 -28.20
C THR A 389 -0.92 -27.65 -29.26
N SER A 390 0.39 -27.93 -29.14
CA SER A 390 1.08 -28.89 -29.99
C SER A 390 2.20 -29.65 -29.25
N PHE A 391 2.47 -30.89 -29.68
CA PHE A 391 3.68 -31.65 -29.36
C PHE A 391 3.87 -32.78 -30.40
N ASN A 392 5.12 -33.18 -30.66
CA ASN A 392 5.43 -34.10 -31.77
C ASN A 392 5.39 -35.58 -31.36
N LEU A 393 6.02 -35.89 -30.22
CA LEU A 393 6.21 -37.25 -29.74
C LEU A 393 5.59 -37.39 -28.34
N SER A 394 5.10 -38.58 -28.00
CA SER A 394 4.61 -38.86 -26.64
C SER A 394 5.69 -38.69 -25.58
N THR A 395 6.97 -38.74 -25.96
CA THR A 395 8.11 -38.48 -25.07
C THR A 395 8.33 -37.00 -24.76
N GLU A 396 7.72 -36.11 -25.54
CA GLU A 396 7.79 -34.64 -25.49
C GLU A 396 6.43 -34.04 -25.10
N SER A 397 5.56 -34.85 -24.50
CA SER A 397 4.20 -34.46 -24.18
C SER A 397 4.16 -33.42 -23.04
N PRO A 398 3.10 -32.60 -22.92
CA PRO A 398 3.02 -31.57 -21.88
C PRO A 398 3.11 -32.12 -20.46
N GLN A 399 2.79 -33.40 -20.24
CA GLN A 399 2.93 -34.08 -18.95
C GLN A 399 4.37 -34.13 -18.43
N ARG A 400 5.35 -33.80 -19.27
CA ARG A 400 6.74 -33.59 -18.90
C ARG A 400 6.97 -32.37 -18.02
N ILE A 401 6.09 -31.37 -18.05
CA ILE A 401 6.17 -30.15 -17.24
C ILE A 401 5.74 -30.40 -15.78
N ILE A 402 5.13 -31.55 -15.50
CA ILE A 402 4.55 -31.89 -14.20
C ILE A 402 5.65 -32.30 -13.23
N GLY A 403 5.65 -31.68 -12.04
CA GLY A 403 6.60 -31.97 -10.97
C GLY A 403 7.85 -31.08 -10.97
N GLU A 404 8.83 -31.49 -10.16
CA GLU A 404 10.12 -30.82 -10.05
C GLU A 404 10.92 -30.90 -11.36
N PRO A 405 11.71 -29.86 -11.70
CA PRO A 405 12.57 -29.88 -12.88
C PRO A 405 13.56 -31.05 -12.80
N ASP A 406 13.57 -31.90 -13.82
CA ASP A 406 14.43 -33.06 -13.92
C ASP A 406 15.49 -32.94 -15.05
N THR A 407 15.43 -31.85 -15.82
CA THR A 407 16.39 -31.51 -16.88
C THR A 407 17.31 -30.37 -16.43
N THR A 408 18.57 -30.69 -16.15
CA THR A 408 19.52 -29.70 -15.59
C THR A 408 20.50 -29.09 -16.62
N ASP A 409 20.47 -29.54 -17.88
CA ASP A 409 21.35 -29.01 -18.92
C ASP A 409 20.60 -28.80 -20.26
N CYS A 410 21.24 -28.09 -21.20
CA CYS A 410 20.66 -27.79 -22.51
C CYS A 410 21.14 -28.77 -23.59
N ARG A 411 21.25 -30.07 -23.29
CA ARG A 411 21.83 -31.06 -24.22
C ARG A 411 20.84 -31.85 -25.09
N GLY A 412 19.53 -31.76 -24.83
CA GLY A 412 18.51 -31.75 -25.88
C GLY A 412 17.54 -32.93 -25.97
N ARG A 413 16.59 -32.79 -26.89
CA ARG A 413 15.37 -33.57 -27.23
C ARG A 413 15.34 -35.10 -27.06
N ASN A 414 16.46 -35.80 -26.84
CA ASN A 414 16.58 -37.27 -26.91
C ASN A 414 16.71 -37.95 -25.53
N GLY A 415 15.91 -37.54 -24.53
CA GLY A 415 15.87 -38.21 -23.23
C GLY A 415 15.58 -37.32 -22.03
N ASP A 416 15.57 -36.00 -22.25
CA ASP A 416 15.36 -34.99 -21.21
C ASP A 416 13.87 -34.87 -20.87
N GLY A 417 13.53 -34.77 -19.59
CA GLY A 417 12.16 -34.87 -19.08
C GLY A 417 11.31 -33.63 -19.29
N ALA A 418 11.69 -32.73 -20.21
CA ALA A 418 10.98 -31.51 -20.59
C ALA A 418 9.96 -31.70 -21.73
N TRP A 419 8.98 -30.80 -21.78
CA TRP A 419 8.10 -30.64 -22.95
C TRP A 419 8.81 -29.88 -24.07
N PHE A 420 8.48 -30.20 -25.32
CA PHE A 420 8.98 -29.48 -26.50
C PHE A 420 7.83 -29.12 -27.45
N SER A 421 7.90 -27.93 -28.03
CA SER A 421 7.01 -27.52 -29.13
C SER A 421 7.13 -28.48 -30.33
N ASP A 422 6.07 -28.67 -31.11
CA ASP A 422 6.09 -29.57 -32.27
C ASP A 422 6.97 -29.03 -33.43
N SER A 423 7.06 -27.69 -33.51
CA SER A 423 7.67 -26.95 -34.61
C SER A 423 8.71 -25.95 -34.10
N ARG A 424 9.63 -25.56 -34.99
CA ARG A 424 10.63 -24.48 -34.79
C ARG A 424 10.13 -23.08 -35.18
N THR A 425 8.88 -23.00 -35.60
CA THR A 425 8.23 -21.77 -36.08
C THR A 425 6.75 -21.85 -35.78
N GLY A 426 6.11 -20.69 -35.61
CA GLY A 426 4.69 -20.59 -35.29
C GLY A 426 4.45 -20.22 -33.84
N GLN A 427 3.18 -20.24 -33.44
CA GLN A 427 2.75 -20.01 -32.07
C GLN A 427 2.36 -21.34 -31.41
N ASP A 428 2.69 -21.47 -30.14
CA ASP A 428 2.28 -22.60 -29.29
C ASP A 428 1.91 -22.06 -27.92
N ALA A 429 1.06 -22.77 -27.19
CA ALA A 429 0.74 -22.44 -25.82
C ALA A 429 0.77 -23.67 -24.94
N VAL A 430 1.30 -23.49 -23.73
CA VAL A 430 1.26 -24.48 -22.65
C VAL A 430 0.36 -23.94 -21.56
N THR A 431 -0.57 -24.77 -21.12
CA THR A 431 -1.42 -24.51 -19.95
C THR A 431 -1.08 -25.51 -18.87
N VAL A 432 -0.73 -25.03 -17.68
CA VAL A 432 -0.47 -25.86 -16.49
C VAL A 432 -1.50 -25.59 -15.42
N THR A 433 -1.83 -26.62 -14.64
CA THR A 433 -2.72 -26.54 -13.48
C THR A 433 -2.00 -27.00 -12.23
N PHE A 434 -2.50 -26.57 -11.07
CA PHE A 434 -1.91 -26.85 -9.77
C PHE A 434 -2.93 -27.54 -8.85
N ASP A 435 -2.43 -28.33 -7.90
CA ASP A 435 -3.29 -29.08 -6.97
C ASP A 435 -3.96 -28.19 -5.93
N GLN A 436 -3.30 -27.08 -5.55
CA GLN A 436 -3.82 -26.13 -4.57
C GLN A 436 -4.13 -24.79 -5.24
N ILE A 437 -5.34 -24.28 -5.01
CA ILE A 437 -5.71 -22.92 -5.40
C ILE A 437 -4.96 -21.97 -4.46
N VAL A 438 -4.30 -20.97 -5.04
CA VAL A 438 -3.53 -19.98 -4.28
C VAL A 438 -3.80 -18.58 -4.78
N ILE A 439 -3.64 -17.60 -3.90
CA ILE A 439 -3.37 -16.21 -4.30
C ILE A 439 -1.90 -16.16 -4.76
N PRO A 440 -1.62 -15.89 -6.05
CA PRO A 440 -0.29 -16.03 -6.61
C PRO A 440 0.63 -14.88 -6.18
N GLU A 441 1.86 -15.22 -5.80
CA GLU A 441 2.91 -14.26 -5.44
C GLU A 441 4.04 -14.26 -6.46
N GLU A 442 4.42 -15.44 -6.97
CA GLU A 442 5.55 -15.62 -7.89
C GLU A 442 5.28 -16.81 -8.83
N VAL A 443 5.73 -16.68 -10.09
CA VAL A 443 5.73 -17.77 -11.08
C VAL A 443 7.15 -17.98 -11.59
N ASN A 444 7.63 -19.22 -11.54
CA ASN A 444 8.94 -19.60 -12.09
C ASN A 444 8.77 -20.60 -13.24
N ILE A 445 9.29 -20.25 -14.42
CA ILE A 445 9.24 -21.10 -15.62
C ILE A 445 10.66 -21.58 -15.93
N TYR A 446 10.87 -22.89 -15.83
CA TYR A 446 12.16 -23.53 -16.03
C TYR A 446 12.31 -23.90 -17.51
N GLN A 447 13.09 -23.12 -18.24
CA GLN A 447 13.34 -23.32 -19.66
C GLN A 447 14.68 -24.00 -19.89
N THR A 448 14.65 -25.11 -20.63
CA THR A 448 15.80 -26.02 -20.84
C THR A 448 16.18 -26.14 -22.31
N TRP A 449 15.43 -25.50 -23.22
CA TRP A 449 15.83 -25.38 -24.61
C TRP A 449 15.31 -24.10 -25.28
N ALA A 450 16.22 -23.41 -25.98
CA ALA A 450 15.99 -22.17 -26.70
C ALA A 450 15.06 -21.15 -25.99
N PRO A 451 15.43 -20.66 -24.79
CA PRO A 451 14.72 -19.56 -24.14
C PRO A 451 14.68 -18.32 -25.03
N GLY A 452 13.70 -17.44 -24.79
CA GLY A 452 13.52 -16.23 -25.59
C GLY A 452 12.27 -16.23 -26.48
N SER A 453 11.45 -17.29 -26.38
CA SER A 453 10.24 -17.47 -27.20
C SER A 453 8.94 -17.20 -26.44
N ILE A 454 8.97 -16.98 -25.12
CA ILE A 454 7.77 -16.68 -24.33
C ILE A 454 7.35 -15.23 -24.65
N THR A 455 6.11 -15.07 -25.10
CA THR A 455 5.54 -13.78 -25.53
C THR A 455 4.55 -13.20 -24.53
N SER A 456 3.89 -14.07 -23.73
CA SER A 456 3.08 -13.65 -22.59
C SER A 456 2.83 -14.83 -21.65
N VAL A 457 2.56 -14.49 -20.39
CA VAL A 457 2.11 -15.43 -19.36
C VAL A 457 0.81 -14.89 -18.76
N SER A 458 -0.18 -15.76 -18.63
CA SER A 458 -1.51 -15.44 -18.09
C SER A 458 -1.84 -16.32 -16.90
N LEU A 459 -2.53 -15.73 -15.93
CA LEU A 459 -3.09 -16.41 -14.77
C LEU A 459 -4.49 -16.94 -15.10
N ILE A 460 -4.79 -18.18 -14.72
CA ILE A 460 -6.14 -18.77 -14.90
C ILE A 460 -6.87 -18.70 -13.55
N LEU A 461 -7.89 -17.85 -13.49
CA LEU A 461 -8.65 -17.58 -12.27
C LEU A 461 -9.40 -18.83 -11.80
N ALA A 462 -9.36 -19.09 -10.50
CA ALA A 462 -9.92 -20.32 -9.92
C ALA A 462 -11.45 -20.35 -9.89
N ASP A 463 -12.09 -19.19 -9.92
CA ASP A 463 -13.55 -19.03 -9.80
C ASP A 463 -14.27 -19.08 -11.16
N SER A 464 -13.67 -18.46 -12.17
CA SER A 464 -14.25 -18.21 -13.49
C SER A 464 -13.58 -19.05 -14.59
N GLY A 465 -12.31 -19.43 -14.41
CA GLY A 465 -11.48 -20.00 -15.46
C GLY A 465 -10.99 -18.98 -16.47
N ASP A 466 -11.24 -17.68 -16.25
CA ASP A 466 -10.80 -16.61 -17.15
C ASP A 466 -9.28 -16.42 -17.09
N GLU A 467 -8.69 -16.02 -18.22
CA GLU A 467 -7.26 -15.73 -18.34
C GLU A 467 -6.98 -14.24 -18.10
N VAL A 468 -6.12 -13.94 -17.14
CA VAL A 468 -5.61 -12.59 -16.86
C VAL A 468 -4.14 -12.51 -17.26
N VAL A 469 -3.84 -11.75 -18.31
CA VAL A 469 -2.46 -11.56 -18.79
C VAL A 469 -1.63 -10.81 -17.75
N ILE A 470 -0.48 -11.36 -17.38
CA ILE A 470 0.49 -10.68 -16.52
C ILE A 470 1.18 -9.57 -17.32
N PRO A 471 1.18 -8.30 -16.86
CA PRO A 471 1.86 -7.21 -17.56
C PRO A 471 3.37 -7.48 -17.74
N ASN A 472 3.92 -7.12 -18.91
CA ASN A 472 5.35 -7.24 -19.26
C ASN A 472 5.94 -8.66 -19.08
N SER A 473 5.17 -9.70 -19.38
CA SER A 473 5.52 -11.11 -19.12
C SER A 473 6.19 -11.83 -20.30
N ASP A 474 6.71 -11.08 -21.28
CA ASP A 474 7.59 -11.64 -22.30
C ASP A 474 8.98 -11.95 -21.73
N ASP A 475 9.58 -13.07 -22.17
CA ASP A 475 10.96 -13.41 -21.82
C ASP A 475 11.85 -13.32 -23.07
N PRO A 476 12.70 -12.29 -23.18
CA PRO A 476 13.65 -12.15 -24.28
C PRO A 476 14.99 -12.86 -24.01
N SER A 477 15.18 -13.51 -22.86
CA SER A 477 16.44 -14.16 -22.47
C SER A 477 16.82 -15.28 -23.42
N GLN A 478 18.08 -15.29 -23.89
CA GLN A 478 18.62 -16.41 -24.69
C GLN A 478 19.62 -17.27 -23.90
N VAL A 479 19.69 -17.08 -22.58
CA VAL A 479 20.55 -17.88 -21.69
C VAL A 479 19.92 -19.26 -21.52
N CYS A 480 20.70 -20.34 -21.54
CA CYS A 480 20.19 -21.70 -21.33
C CYS A 480 21.14 -22.51 -20.42
N PRO A 481 20.63 -23.18 -19.36
CA PRO A 481 19.23 -23.19 -18.91
C PRO A 481 18.85 -21.86 -18.28
N HIS A 482 17.55 -21.56 -18.20
CA HIS A 482 17.05 -20.30 -17.66
C HIS A 482 15.78 -20.51 -16.83
N VAL A 483 15.74 -19.87 -15.68
CA VAL A 483 14.52 -19.77 -14.87
C VAL A 483 13.97 -18.36 -15.08
N PHE A 484 12.83 -18.28 -15.77
CA PHE A 484 12.13 -17.02 -15.95
C PHE A 484 11.21 -16.79 -14.76
N ASN A 485 11.56 -15.82 -13.94
CA ASN A 485 10.87 -15.46 -12.70
C ASN A 485 9.95 -14.25 -12.94
N LEU A 486 8.70 -14.38 -12.51
CA LEU A 486 7.69 -13.34 -12.56
C LEU A 486 7.19 -13.06 -11.14
N ASN A 487 7.58 -11.92 -10.57
CA ASN A 487 6.96 -11.41 -9.34
C ASN A 487 5.56 -10.87 -9.67
N ILE A 488 4.52 -11.51 -9.14
CA ILE A 488 3.12 -11.18 -9.43
C ILE A 488 2.68 -9.97 -8.62
N LYS A 489 3.17 -9.83 -7.38
CA LYS A 489 2.80 -8.71 -6.48
C LYS A 489 3.16 -7.35 -7.07
N ASP A 490 4.28 -7.27 -7.77
CA ASP A 490 4.75 -6.04 -8.41
C ASP A 490 3.96 -5.68 -9.68
N ARG A 491 3.22 -6.65 -10.25
CA ARG A 491 2.62 -6.56 -11.58
C ARG A 491 1.10 -6.53 -11.57
N ILE A 492 0.48 -7.16 -10.59
CA ILE A 492 -0.98 -7.24 -10.44
C ILE A 492 -1.31 -6.92 -8.98
N PRO A 493 -1.84 -5.71 -8.70
CA PRO A 493 -2.33 -5.37 -7.37
C PRO A 493 -3.50 -6.28 -7.00
N ASN A 494 -3.46 -6.89 -5.81
CA ASN A 494 -4.50 -7.78 -5.28
C ASN A 494 -4.88 -8.92 -6.25
N PRO A 495 -3.95 -9.83 -6.59
CA PRO A 495 -4.23 -10.88 -7.54
C PRO A 495 -5.30 -11.83 -6.98
N SER A 496 -6.28 -12.15 -7.81
CA SER A 496 -7.30 -13.15 -7.46
C SER A 496 -6.67 -14.55 -7.42
N ALA A 497 -7.30 -15.47 -6.69
CA ALA A 497 -6.77 -16.82 -6.61
C ALA A 497 -6.87 -17.57 -7.94
N ILE A 498 -5.86 -18.39 -8.21
CA ILE A 498 -5.66 -19.05 -9.50
C ILE A 498 -5.62 -20.57 -9.33
N MET A 499 -5.96 -21.27 -10.40
CA MET A 499 -5.82 -22.73 -10.48
C MET A 499 -4.80 -23.17 -11.55
N GLY A 500 -4.33 -22.23 -12.37
CA GLY A 500 -3.46 -22.55 -13.49
C GLY A 500 -2.77 -21.33 -14.10
N ILE A 501 -1.86 -21.60 -15.02
CA ILE A 501 -1.07 -20.61 -15.75
C ILE A 501 -1.04 -21.01 -17.22
N ARG A 502 -1.19 -20.04 -18.11
CA ARG A 502 -1.03 -20.22 -19.55
C ARG A 502 0.17 -19.43 -20.07
N ILE A 503 1.05 -20.11 -20.79
CA ILE A 503 2.29 -19.58 -21.34
C ILE A 503 2.15 -19.60 -22.87
N GLU A 504 2.24 -18.43 -23.49
CA GLU A 504 2.18 -18.24 -24.94
C GLU A 504 3.58 -18.09 -25.52
N LEU A 505 3.89 -18.85 -26.58
CA LEU A 505 5.20 -18.89 -27.21
C LEU A 505 5.12 -18.57 -28.70
N ASP A 506 6.14 -17.89 -29.24
CA ASP A 506 6.38 -17.77 -30.68
C ASP A 506 7.78 -18.26 -31.03
N GLN A 507 7.86 -19.49 -31.56
CA GLN A 507 9.14 -20.12 -31.91
C GLN A 507 9.85 -19.40 -33.05
N SER A 508 9.16 -18.54 -33.80
CA SER A 508 9.75 -17.77 -34.91
C SER A 508 10.73 -16.70 -34.42
N ILE A 509 10.64 -16.29 -33.15
CA ILE A 509 11.53 -15.29 -32.54
C ILE A 509 12.97 -15.83 -32.46
N VAL A 510 13.12 -17.04 -31.93
CA VAL A 510 14.44 -17.69 -31.79
C VAL A 510 14.78 -18.56 -33.02
N GLY A 511 13.77 -19.10 -33.71
CA GLY A 511 13.91 -19.96 -34.88
C GLY A 511 14.28 -21.40 -34.56
N ASP A 512 13.92 -21.88 -33.36
CA ASP A 512 14.15 -23.25 -32.90
C ASP A 512 12.95 -23.77 -32.10
N TRP A 513 12.93 -25.06 -31.74
CA TRP A 513 11.95 -25.58 -30.78
C TRP A 513 12.13 -24.91 -29.43
N ASN A 514 11.09 -24.83 -28.60
CA ASN A 514 11.23 -24.34 -27.23
C ASN A 514 11.00 -25.50 -26.24
N GLY A 515 11.78 -25.52 -25.16
CA GLY A 515 11.72 -26.55 -24.12
C GLY A 515 11.42 -25.97 -22.75
N ILE A 516 10.31 -26.39 -22.14
CA ILE A 516 9.91 -26.06 -20.77
C ILE A 516 9.93 -27.36 -19.95
N ASP A 517 10.68 -27.35 -18.86
CA ASP A 517 10.90 -28.50 -17.98
C ASP A 517 9.95 -28.53 -16.80
N ALA A 518 9.69 -27.37 -16.19
CA ALA A 518 8.81 -27.27 -15.04
C ALA A 518 8.24 -25.85 -14.90
N VAL A 519 7.13 -25.76 -14.18
CA VAL A 519 6.56 -24.49 -13.71
C VAL A 519 6.30 -24.59 -12.21
N GLU A 520 6.89 -23.69 -11.45
CA GLU A 520 6.63 -23.51 -10.02
C GLU A 520 5.68 -22.33 -9.82
N LEU A 521 4.72 -22.50 -8.93
CA LEU A 521 3.85 -21.45 -8.43
C LEU A 521 4.10 -21.27 -6.94
N VAL A 522 4.38 -20.03 -6.54
CA VAL A 522 4.44 -19.62 -5.14
C VAL A 522 3.20 -18.78 -4.83
N GLY A 523 2.50 -19.10 -3.76
CA GLY A 523 1.30 -18.36 -3.40
C GLY A 523 0.73 -18.73 -2.04
N ILE A 524 -0.18 -17.91 -1.56
CA ILE A 524 -0.90 -18.13 -0.29
C ILE A 524 -2.07 -19.10 -0.57
N PRO A 525 -2.16 -20.26 0.10
CA PRO A 525 -3.29 -21.18 -0.05
C PRO A 525 -4.63 -20.49 0.19
N ARG A 526 -5.62 -20.76 -0.67
CA ARG A 526 -7.00 -20.27 -0.52
C ARG A 526 -7.96 -21.40 -0.19
#